data_AF-K2A131-F1
#
_entry.id   AF-K2A131-F1
#
_cell.length_a   1.000
_cell.length_b   1.000
_cell.length_c   1.000
_cell.angle_alpha   90.00
_cell.angle_beta   90.00
_cell.angle_gamma   90.00
#
_symmetry.space_group_name_H-M   'P 1'
#
loop_
_entity.id
_entity.type
_entity.pdbx_description
1 polymer ?
#
loop_
_entity_poly.entity_id
_entity_poly.type
_entity_poly.pdbx_seq_one_letter_code
_entity_poly.pdbx_strand_id
1 'polypeptide(L)'
;MRLGLAALILAYVLSQFYRAFLAVLTPVLAADLGATPESLASASGLWFLAFALMQIPVGEALDRFGPRRTASILLAVGGLGAGLFAAATGP
;
A
#
# COMPACT_ATOMS: atom_id res chain seq x y z
N MET A 1 24.44 -9.50 -4.73
CA MET A 1 23.26 -10.33 -4.40
C MET A 1 22.64 -10.02 -3.04
N ARG A 2 23.42 -9.97 -1.94
CA ARG A 2 22.88 -9.77 -0.57
C ARG A 2 22.02 -8.51 -0.39
N LEU A 3 22.46 -7.36 -0.92
CA LEU A 3 21.67 -6.11 -0.84
C LEU A 3 20.32 -6.19 -1.57
N GLY A 4 20.26 -6.86 -2.72
CA GLY A 4 19.02 -6.96 -3.50
C GLY A 4 17.95 -7.78 -2.78
N LEU A 5 18.37 -8.86 -2.12
CA LEU A 5 17.48 -9.67 -1.28
C LEU A 5 17.02 -8.89 -0.04
N ALA A 6 17.92 -8.18 0.63
CA ALA A 6 17.55 -7.34 1.77
C ALA A 6 16.51 -6.26 1.39
N ALA A 7 16.69 -5.63 0.22
CA ALA A 7 15.73 -4.66 -0.30
C ALA A 7 14.36 -5.29 -0.62
N LEU A 8 14.34 -6.50 -1.21
CA LEU A 8 13.09 -7.23 -1.47
C LEU A 8 12.38 -7.65 -0.18
N ILE A 9 13.14 -8.08 0.83
CA ILE A 9 12.59 -8.40 2.16
C ILE A 9 11.96 -7.15 2.77
N LEU A 10 12.65 -6.01 2.75
CA LEU A 10 12.12 -4.76 3.28
C LEU A 10 10.85 -4.33 2.52
N ALA A 11 10.85 -4.42 1.20
CA ALA A 11 9.69 -4.13 0.36
C ALA A 11 8.50 -5.04 0.71
N TYR A 12 8.77 -6.33 0.95
CA TYR A 12 7.75 -7.29 1.37
C TYR A 12 7.20 -6.99 2.77
N VAL A 13 8.06 -6.64 3.72
CA VAL A 13 7.66 -6.22 5.07
C VAL A 13 6.77 -4.98 5.01
N LEU A 14 7.16 -3.96 4.25
CA LEU A 14 6.34 -2.77 4.02
C LEU A 14 5.00 -3.13 3.38
N SER A 15 5.00 -4.00 2.36
CA SER A 15 3.78 -4.45 1.71
C SER A 15 2.82 -5.14 2.69
N GLN A 16 3.31 -5.97 3.60
CA GLN A 16 2.48 -6.62 4.61
C GLN A 16 2.02 -5.63 5.70
N PHE A 17 2.89 -4.71 6.12
CA PHE A 17 2.51 -3.64 7.03
C PHE A 17 1.31 -2.86 6.48
N TYR A 18 1.39 -2.36 5.23
CA TYR A 18 0.29 -1.58 4.62
C TYR A 18 -0.97 -2.40 4.31
N ARG A 19 -0.92 -3.73 4.39
CA ARG A 19 -2.12 -4.57 4.30
C ARG A 19 -2.87 -4.64 5.64
N ALA A 20 -2.18 -4.49 6.76
CA ALA A 20 -2.76 -4.58 8.10
C ALA A 20 -2.87 -3.22 8.84
N PHE A 21 -2.10 -2.21 8.43
CA PHE A 21 -1.92 -0.97 9.19
C PHE A 21 -3.24 -0.23 9.45
N LEU A 22 -4.16 -0.20 8.48
CA LEU A 22 -5.39 0.55 8.58
C LEU A 22 -6.25 0.01 9.74
N ALA A 23 -6.37 -1.31 9.85
CA ALA A 23 -7.09 -1.95 10.94
C ALA A 23 -6.43 -1.70 12.30
N VAL A 24 -5.10 -1.66 12.36
CA VAL A 24 -4.34 -1.38 13.59
C VAL A 24 -4.48 0.09 14.01
N LEU A 25 -4.52 1.02 13.04
CA LEU A 25 -4.61 2.46 13.30
C LEU A 25 -6.04 2.96 13.51
N THR A 26 -7.07 2.19 13.17
CA THR A 26 -8.49 2.54 13.37
C THR A 26 -8.80 3.33 14.66
N PRO A 27 -8.43 2.88 15.87
CA PRO A 27 -8.75 3.63 17.09
C PRO A 27 -8.06 5.00 17.16
N VAL A 28 -6.84 5.12 16.64
CA VAL A 28 -6.09 6.39 16.59
C VAL A 28 -6.71 7.32 15.54
N LEU A 29 -7.03 6.79 14.35
CA LEU A 29 -7.66 7.56 13.28
C LEU A 29 -9.05 8.08 13.69
N ALA A 30 -9.81 7.29 14.46
CA ALA A 30 -11.09 7.72 15.00
C ALA A 30 -10.92 8.85 16.03
N ALA A 31 -9.93 8.76 16.92
CA ALA A 31 -9.69 9.75 17.96
C ALA A 31 -9.13 11.07 17.39
N ASP A 32 -8.16 11.00 16.49
CA ASP A 32 -7.39 12.16 16.05
C ASP A 32 -7.94 12.80 14.77
N LEU A 33 -8.52 12.00 13.87
CA LEU A 33 -9.03 12.47 12.57
C LEU A 33 -10.56 12.39 12.45
N GLY A 34 -11.25 11.83 13.46
CA GLY A 34 -12.70 11.63 13.41
C GLY A 34 -13.14 10.60 12.38
N ALA A 35 -12.26 9.66 12.00
CA ALA A 35 -12.58 8.61 11.04
C ALA A 35 -13.75 7.74 11.54
N THR A 36 -14.76 7.53 10.69
CA THR A 36 -15.93 6.73 11.03
C THR A 36 -15.77 5.29 10.54
N PRO A 37 -16.54 4.31 11.08
CA PRO A 37 -16.53 2.95 10.56
C PRO A 37 -16.81 2.89 9.05
N GLU A 38 -17.67 3.76 8.53
CA GLU A 38 -18.01 3.84 7.11
C GLU A 38 -16.83 4.32 6.25
N SER A 39 -16.06 5.31 6.70
CA SER A 39 -14.89 5.79 5.95
C SER A 39 -13.77 4.74 5.94
N LEU A 40 -13.54 4.07 7.07
CA LEU A 40 -12.54 2.99 7.19
C LEU A 40 -12.94 1.75 6.37
N ALA A 41 -14.23 1.39 6.36
CA ALA A 41 -14.76 0.33 5.51
C ALA A 41 -14.59 0.68 4.03
N SER A 42 -14.87 1.92 3.65
CA SER A 42 -14.69 2.41 2.28
C SER A 42 -13.22 2.37 1.86
N ALA A 43 -12.30 2.84 2.71
CA ALA A 43 -10.87 2.77 2.47
C ALA A 43 -10.37 1.32 2.32
N SER A 44 -10.87 0.41 3.16
CA SER A 44 -10.58 -1.03 3.05
C SER A 44 -11.13 -1.62 1.76
N GLY A 45 -12.34 -1.23 1.34
CA GLY A 45 -12.95 -1.66 0.07
C GLY A 45 -12.16 -1.20 -1.15
N LEU A 46 -11.68 0.05 -1.15
CA LEU A 46 -10.85 0.60 -2.22
C LEU A 46 -9.53 -0.16 -2.37
N TRP A 47 -8.97 -0.70 -1.29
CA TRP A 47 -7.80 -1.57 -1.37
C TRP A 47 -8.06 -2.82 -2.22
N PHE A 48 -9.18 -3.50 -2.00
CA PHE A 48 -9.56 -4.67 -2.80
C PHE A 48 -9.81 -4.31 -4.27
N LEU A 49 -10.47 -3.18 -4.53
CA LEU A 49 -10.72 -2.70 -5.89
C LEU A 49 -9.40 -2.41 -6.62
N ALA A 50 -8.49 -1.68 -5.98
CA ALA A 50 -7.17 -1.39 -6.53
C ALA A 50 -6.38 -2.68 -6.78
N PHE A 51 -6.46 -3.65 -5.86
CA PHE A 51 -5.81 -4.95 -6.02
C PHE A 51 -6.36 -5.72 -7.23
N ALA A 52 -7.68 -5.71 -7.44
CA ALA A 52 -8.33 -6.34 -8.59
C ALA A 52 -7.93 -5.67 -9.91
N LEU A 53 -7.98 -4.34 -9.97
CA LEU A 53 -7.60 -3.57 -11.16
C LEU A 53 -6.13 -3.78 -11.55
N MET A 54 -5.25 -3.95 -10.57
CA MET A 54 -3.82 -4.10 -10.80
C MET A 54 -3.37 -5.53 -11.13
N GLN A 55 -4.24 -6.55 -11.08
CA GLN A 55 -3.85 -7.94 -11.39
C GLN A 55 -3.23 -8.08 -12.79
N ILE A 56 -3.93 -7.62 -13.83
CA ILE A 56 -3.48 -7.73 -15.23
C ILE A 56 -2.30 -6.77 -15.52
N PRO A 57 -2.37 -5.47 -15.17
CA PRO A 57 -1.27 -4.53 -15.44
C PRO A 57 0.04 -4.94 -14.78
N VAL A 58 0.00 -5.43 -13.54
CA VAL A 58 1.21 -5.87 -12.84
C VAL A 58 1.76 -7.14 -13.47
N GLY A 59 0.90 -8.10 -13.86
CA GLY A 59 1.32 -9.30 -14.58
C GLY A 59 2.07 -8.97 -15.86
N GLU A 60 1.46 -8.15 -16.74
CA GLU A 60 2.11 -7.72 -17.98
C GLU A 60 3.42 -6.97 -17.74
N ALA A 61 3.44 -6.08 -16.74
CA ALA A 61 4.64 -5.31 -16.41
C ALA A 61 5.78 -6.21 -15.89
N LEU A 62 5.46 -7.27 -15.13
CA LEU A 62 6.44 -8.26 -14.68
C LEU A 62 7.05 -9.00 -15.86
N ASP A 63 6.22 -9.42 -16.82
CA ASP A 63 6.69 -10.15 -18.01
C ASP A 63 7.52 -9.27 -18.94
N ARG A 64 7.10 -8.01 -19.14
CA ARG A 64 7.72 -7.10 -20.12
C ARG A 64 8.94 -6.35 -19.58
N PHE A 65 8.90 -5.87 -18.33
CA PHE A 65 9.95 -5.02 -17.75
C PHE A 65 10.77 -5.72 -16.68
N GLY A 66 10.35 -6.92 -16.27
CA GLY A 66 11.01 -7.73 -15.27
C GLY A 66 10.71 -7.29 -13.82
N PRO A 67 10.95 -8.19 -12.85
CA PRO A 67 10.52 -8.01 -11.46
C PRO A 67 11.19 -6.82 -10.77
N ARG A 68 12.46 -6.52 -11.07
CA ARG A 68 13.21 -5.44 -10.39
C ARG A 68 12.59 -4.07 -10.65
N ARG A 69 12.24 -3.75 -11.90
CA ARG A 69 11.69 -2.44 -12.27
C ARG A 69 10.26 -2.30 -11.77
N THR A 70 9.43 -3.31 -12.04
CA THR A 70 8.02 -3.33 -11.66
C THR A 70 7.85 -3.19 -10.15
N ALA A 71 8.57 -3.97 -9.35
CA ALA A 71 8.50 -3.89 -7.89
C ALA A 71 8.99 -2.53 -7.36
N SER A 72 10.08 -1.99 -7.89
CA SER A 72 10.64 -0.70 -7.43
C SER A 72 9.69 0.46 -7.70
N ILE A 73 9.06 0.49 -8.89
CA ILE A 73 8.12 1.55 -9.28
C ILE A 73 6.85 1.46 -8.43
N LEU A 74 6.27 0.27 -8.29
CA LEU A 74 5.05 0.09 -7.49
C LEU A 74 5.29 0.41 -6.01
N LEU A 75 6.46 0.06 -5.47
CA LEU A 75 6.85 0.43 -4.11
C LEU A 75 6.97 1.96 -3.96
N ALA A 76 7.55 2.65 -4.94
CA ALA A 76 7.63 4.12 -4.93
C ALA A 76 6.24 4.77 -4.96
N VAL A 77 5.33 4.27 -5.82
CA VAL A 77 3.93 4.73 -5.87
C VAL A 77 3.23 4.50 -4.53
N GLY A 78 3.41 3.32 -3.92
CA GLY A 78 2.89 3.04 -2.58
C GLY A 78 3.46 3.97 -1.51
N GLY A 79 4.76 4.29 -1.58
CA GLY A 79 5.40 5.25 -0.70
C GLY A 79 4.84 6.67 -0.83
N LEU A 80 4.53 7.13 -2.04
CA LEU A 80 3.84 8.39 -2.26
C LEU A 80 2.44 8.39 -1.64
N GLY A 81 1.69 7.30 -1.82
CA GLY A 81 0.39 7.11 -1.18
C GLY A 81 0.46 7.16 0.35
N ALA A 82 1.51 6.57 0.94
CA ALA A 82 1.75 6.67 2.37
C ALA A 82 2.06 8.11 2.83
N GLY A 83 2.83 8.86 2.04
CA GLY A 83 3.07 10.28 2.29
C GLY A 83 1.78 11.12 2.24
N LEU A 84 0.90 10.84 1.28
CA LEU A 84 -0.43 11.47 1.20
C LEU A 84 -1.31 11.11 2.41
N PHE A 85 -1.31 9.83 2.81
CA PHE A 85 -2.03 9.38 3.99
C PHE A 85 -1.53 10.08 5.26
N ALA A 86 -0.21 10.23 5.43
CA ALA A 86 0.38 10.92 6.57
C ALA A 86 0.05 12.42 6.63
N ALA A 87 -0.26 13.04 5.49
CA ALA A 87 -0.65 14.44 5.41
C ALA A 87 -2.18 14.68 5.56
N ALA A 88 -2.97 13.62 5.76
CA ALA A 88 -4.41 13.74 5.90
C ALA A 88 -4.79 14.53 7.16
N THR A 89 -5.73 15.46 7.02
CA THR A 89 -6.23 16.31 8.11
C THR A 89 -7.69 16.01 8.49
N GLY A 90 -8.27 14.95 7.92
CA GLY A 90 -9.66 14.57 8.14
C GLY A 90 -9.97 13.16 7.63
N PRO A 91 -11.24 12.72 7.76
CA PRO A 91 -11.71 11.39 7.36
C PRO A 91 -11.64 11.11 5.86
#